data_AF-A0A7X8VRQ6-F1
#
_entry.id   AF-A0A7X8VRQ6-F1
#
_cell.length_a   1.000
_cell.length_b   1.000
_cell.length_c   1.000
_cell.angle_alpha   90.00
_cell.angle_beta   90.00
_cell.angle_gamma   90.00
#
_symmetry.space_group_name_H-M   'P 1'
#
loop_
_entity.id
_entity.type
_entity.pdbx_description
1 polymer ?
#
loop_
_entity_poly.entity_id
_entity_poly.type
_entity_poly.pdbx_seq_one_letter_code
_entity_poly.pdbx_strand_id
1 'polypeptide(L)'
;QSAELFAQGQAAAAAVYDAVGSECADASMDFLQEYAGTQLRRSARSLSKFRFSPGYGDWSLEAQKDFFTWLKPESIGLQLSDKLLLLPEKSVTALAAIRTLD
;
A
#
# COMPACT_ATOMS: atom_id res chain seq x y z
N GLN A 1 -9.05 14.28 8.27
CA GLN A 1 -8.99 15.44 7.34
C GLN A 1 -10.00 15.36 6.19
N SER A 2 -9.87 14.48 5.18
CA SER A 2 -10.88 14.40 4.07
C SER A 2 -12.31 14.19 4.60
N ALA A 3 -12.52 13.18 5.45
CA ALA A 3 -13.83 12.90 6.05
C ALA A 3 -14.42 14.07 6.87
N GLU A 4 -13.58 14.85 7.55
CA GLU A 4 -14.01 16.02 8.33
C GLU A 4 -14.47 17.14 7.41
N LEU A 5 -13.77 17.38 6.29
CA LEU A 5 -14.15 18.38 5.29
C LEU A 5 -15.48 18.00 4.62
N PHE A 6 -15.72 16.70 4.36
CA PHE A 6 -17.02 16.23 3.90
C PHE A 6 -18.13 16.55 4.91
N ALA A 7 -17.90 16.26 6.20
CA ALA A 7 -18.87 16.55 7.26
C ALA A 7 -19.17 18.05 7.41
N GLN A 8 -18.22 18.92 7.06
CA GLN A 8 -18.38 20.38 7.08
C GLN A 8 -19.00 20.96 5.79
N GLY A 9 -19.43 20.12 4.85
CA GLY A 9 -20.01 20.57 3.57
C GLY A 9 -18.98 21.07 2.56
N GLN A 10 -17.68 20.90 2.83
CA GLN A 10 -16.58 21.35 1.95
C GLN A 10 -16.18 20.23 0.98
N ALA A 11 -17.14 19.71 0.21
CA ALA A 11 -16.96 18.52 -0.61
C ALA A 11 -15.82 18.63 -1.64
N ALA A 12 -15.63 19.80 -2.26
CA ALA A 12 -14.55 20.02 -3.22
C ALA A 12 -13.16 19.87 -2.59
N ALA A 13 -12.96 20.49 -1.41
CA ALA A 13 -11.69 20.36 -0.69
C ALA A 13 -11.48 18.91 -0.22
N ALA A 14 -12.54 18.27 0.30
CA ALA A 14 -12.48 16.89 0.75
C ALA A 14 -12.03 15.93 -0.37
N ALA A 15 -12.60 16.06 -1.57
CA ALA A 15 -12.21 15.27 -2.74
C ALA A 15 -10.74 15.49 -3.13
N VAL A 16 -10.24 16.73 -3.06
CA VAL A 16 -8.82 17.02 -3.33
C VAL A 16 -7.92 16.34 -2.29
N TYR A 17 -8.23 16.45 -1.00
CA TYR A 17 -7.46 15.80 0.05
C TYR A 17 -7.48 14.27 -0.07
N ASP A 18 -8.62 13.70 -0.47
CA ASP A 18 -8.76 12.27 -0.71
C ASP A 18 -7.84 11.80 -1.85
N ALA A 19 -7.87 12.50 -2.98
CA ALA A 19 -7.04 12.21 -4.13
C ALA A 19 -5.54 12.36 -3.80
N VAL A 20 -5.15 13.45 -3.13
CA VAL A 20 -3.75 13.65 -2.69
C VAL A 20 -3.30 12.52 -1.77
N GLY A 21 -4.15 12.09 -0.83
CA GLY A 21 -3.84 10.97 0.06
C GLY A 21 -3.58 9.67 -0.71
N SER A 22 -4.45 9.34 -1.67
CA SER A 22 -4.28 8.15 -2.53
C SER A 22 -2.97 8.22 -3.32
N GLU A 23 -2.70 9.33 -4.01
CA GLU A 23 -1.49 9.51 -4.81
C GLU A 23 -0.22 9.48 -3.97
N CYS A 24 -0.25 10.03 -2.75
CA CYS A 24 0.88 9.95 -1.82
C CYS A 24 1.16 8.49 -1.40
N ALA A 25 0.13 7.68 -1.16
CA ALA A 25 0.29 6.28 -0.80
C ALA A 25 0.91 5.48 -1.97
N ASP A 26 0.43 5.70 -3.20
CA ASP A 26 0.94 5.04 -4.40
C ASP A 26 2.37 5.48 -4.74
N ALA A 27 2.66 6.78 -4.69
CA ALA A 27 4.01 7.30 -4.91
C ALA A 27 5.03 6.77 -3.87
N SER A 28 4.59 6.57 -2.63
CA SER A 28 5.42 5.97 -1.58
C SER A 28 5.77 4.51 -1.91
N MET A 29 4.82 3.75 -2.47
CA MET A 29 5.07 2.37 -2.93
C MET A 29 6.02 2.31 -4.12
N ASP A 30 5.91 3.25 -5.07
CA ASP A 30 6.84 3.35 -6.18
C ASP A 30 8.27 3.66 -5.71
N PHE A 31 8.41 4.59 -4.77
CA PHE A 31 9.70 4.87 -4.14
C PHE A 31 10.29 3.62 -3.46
N LEU A 32 9.48 2.89 -2.67
CA LEU A 32 9.93 1.67 -1.99
C LEU A 32 10.34 0.58 -2.99
N GLN A 33 9.63 0.44 -4.11
CA GLN A 33 9.96 -0.54 -5.13
C GLN A 33 11.29 -0.22 -5.82
N GLU A 34 11.54 1.04 -6.18
CA GLU A 34 12.81 1.45 -6.79
C GLU A 34 13.97 1.31 -5.80
N TYR A 35 13.74 1.71 -4.54
CA TYR A 35 14.72 1.55 -3.48
C TYR A 35 15.09 0.08 -3.27
N ALA A 36 14.11 -0.80 -3.09
CA ALA A 36 14.32 -2.24 -2.91
C ALA A 36 14.97 -2.88 -4.14
N GLY A 37 14.54 -2.49 -5.34
CA GLY A 37 15.14 -2.91 -6.61
C GLY A 37 16.62 -2.55 -6.69
N THR A 38 16.99 -1.33 -6.28
CA THR A 38 18.39 -0.89 -6.23
C THR A 38 19.23 -1.73 -5.26
N GLN A 39 18.69 -2.10 -4.10
CA GLN A 39 19.39 -2.96 -3.14
C GLN A 39 19.63 -4.37 -3.69
N LEU A 40 18.63 -4.95 -4.38
CA LEU A 40 18.69 -6.33 -4.88
C LEU A 40 19.69 -6.51 -6.04
N ARG A 41 19.88 -5.49 -6.89
CA ARG A 41 20.82 -5.52 -8.03
C ARG A 41 22.24 -5.90 -7.61
N ARG A 42 22.68 -5.49 -6.42
CA ARG A 42 24.01 -5.81 -5.87
C ARG A 42 24.24 -7.31 -5.62
N SER A 43 23.17 -8.10 -5.64
CA SER A 43 23.18 -9.54 -5.36
C SER A 43 22.68 -10.38 -6.54
N ALA A 44 22.83 -9.88 -7.78
CA ALA A 44 22.33 -10.53 -9.00
C ALA A 44 20.84 -10.93 -8.89
N ARG A 45 20.02 -10.08 -8.27
CA ARG A 45 18.57 -10.27 -8.15
C ARG A 45 17.84 -9.06 -8.69
N SER A 46 16.64 -9.28 -9.21
CA SER A 46 15.74 -8.20 -9.63
C SER A 46 14.38 -8.33 -8.96
N LEU A 47 13.81 -7.19 -8.58
CA LEU A 47 12.43 -7.07 -8.15
C LEU A 47 11.51 -6.93 -9.36
N SER A 48 10.40 -7.65 -9.38
CA SER A 48 9.33 -7.49 -10.37
C SER A 48 8.81 -6.05 -10.33
N LYS A 49 8.50 -5.50 -11.52
CA LYS A 49 7.78 -4.23 -11.64
C LYS A 49 6.30 -4.36 -11.24
N PHE A 50 5.72 -5.55 -11.43
CA PHE A 50 4.36 -5.83 -11.00
C PHE A 50 4.32 -6.14 -9.51
N ARG A 51 3.41 -5.46 -8.81
CA ARG A 51 3.06 -5.69 -7.41
C ARG A 51 1.60 -6.09 -7.36
N PHE A 52 1.25 -7.04 -6.50
CA PHE A 52 -0.12 -7.49 -6.29
C PHE A 52 -0.55 -7.09 -4.89
N SER A 53 -1.80 -6.69 -4.72
CA SER A 53 -2.37 -6.35 -3.42
C SER A 53 -3.57 -7.25 -3.14
N PRO A 54 -3.80 -7.67 -1.89
CA PRO A 54 -5.02 -8.39 -1.52
C PRO A 54 -6.28 -7.62 -1.92
N GLY A 55 -7.28 -8.32 -2.46
CA GLY A 55 -8.52 -7.74 -2.98
C GLY A 55 -8.46 -7.31 -4.45
N TYR A 56 -7.33 -7.47 -5.13
CA TYR A 56 -7.20 -7.20 -6.58
C TYR A 56 -7.15 -8.50 -7.40
N GLY A 57 -7.97 -8.56 -8.46
CA GLY A 57 -8.10 -9.76 -9.31
C GLY A 57 -8.61 -10.95 -8.50
N ASP A 58 -7.94 -12.10 -8.63
CA ASP A 58 -8.30 -13.34 -7.94
C ASP A 58 -7.68 -13.46 -6.53
N TRP A 59 -6.91 -12.45 -6.09
CA TRP A 59 -6.30 -12.51 -4.76
C TRP A 59 -7.28 -12.06 -3.68
N SER A 60 -7.70 -13.01 -2.85
CA SER A 60 -8.60 -12.78 -1.73
C SER A 60 -8.09 -11.71 -0.74
N LEU A 61 -9.01 -10.87 -0.26
CA LEU A 61 -8.72 -9.79 0.69
C LEU A 61 -8.29 -10.32 2.07
N GLU A 62 -8.62 -11.57 2.39
CA GLU A 62 -8.21 -12.28 3.61
C GLU A 62 -6.70 -12.37 3.77
N ALA A 63 -5.95 -12.40 2.65
CA ALA A 63 -4.48 -12.38 2.67
C ALA A 63 -3.90 -11.09 3.29
N GLN A 64 -4.71 -10.04 3.47
CA GLN A 64 -4.32 -8.84 4.20
C GLN A 64 -3.85 -9.16 5.63
N LYS A 65 -4.38 -10.22 6.26
CA LYS A 65 -3.97 -10.69 7.59
C LYS A 65 -2.52 -11.21 7.62
N ASP A 66 -2.06 -11.77 6.50
CA ASP A 66 -0.69 -12.29 6.40
C ASP A 66 0.31 -11.15 6.43
N PHE A 67 0.02 -10.03 5.76
CA PHE A 67 0.84 -8.81 5.85
C PHE A 67 0.96 -8.30 7.28
N PHE A 68 -0.13 -8.29 8.05
CA PHE A 68 -0.12 -7.87 9.44
C PHE A 68 0.73 -8.81 10.31
N THR A 69 0.64 -10.11 10.04
CA THR A 69 1.46 -11.12 10.73
C THR A 69 2.95 -10.97 10.41
N TRP A 70 3.30 -10.77 9.13
CA TRP A 70 4.70 -10.72 8.68
C TRP A 70 5.40 -9.40 9.01
N LEU A 71 4.72 -8.27 8.79
CA LEU A 71 5.33 -6.95 8.82
C LEU A 71 5.05 -6.18 10.11
N LYS A 72 4.03 -6.58 10.87
CA LYS A 72 3.56 -5.87 12.07
C LYS A 72 3.37 -4.35 11.83
N PRO A 73 2.62 -3.97 10.78
CA PRO A 73 2.45 -2.57 10.37
C PRO A 73 1.68 -1.74 11.39
N GLU A 74 1.08 -2.36 12.41
CA GLU A 74 0.53 -1.67 13.59
C GLU A 74 1.59 -0.82 14.29
N SER A 75 2.87 -1.20 14.21
CA SER A 75 3.99 -0.42 14.76
C SER A 75 4.15 0.95 14.09
N ILE A 76 3.66 1.12 12.87
CA ILE A 76 3.65 2.40 12.14
C ILE A 76 2.24 3.02 12.06
N GLY A 77 1.29 2.51 12.86
CA GLY A 77 -0.06 3.05 13.00
C GLY A 77 -1.08 2.53 11.99
N LEU A 78 -0.75 1.55 11.15
CA LEU A 78 -1.73 0.89 10.29
C LEU A 78 -2.60 -0.08 11.09
N GLN A 79 -3.87 -0.15 10.74
CA GLN A 79 -4.84 -1.05 11.35
C GLN A 79 -5.62 -1.79 10.28
N LEU A 80 -6.21 -2.93 10.66
CA LEU A 80 -7.08 -3.72 9.81
C LEU A 80 -8.50 -3.69 10.39
N SER A 81 -9.45 -3.20 9.62
CA SER A 81 -10.87 -3.22 10.02
C SER A 81 -11.44 -4.64 10.05
N ASP A 82 -12.62 -4.82 10.64
CA ASP A 82 -13.35 -6.09 10.65
C ASP A 82 -13.66 -6.61 9.23
N LYS A 83 -13.74 -5.70 8.26
CA LYS A 83 -13.93 -5.99 6.83
C LYS A 83 -12.63 -6.14 6.05
N LEU A 84 -11.49 -6.21 6.75
CA LEU A 84 -10.16 -6.41 6.17
C LEU A 84 -9.66 -5.25 5.29
N LEU A 85 -10.25 -4.07 5.44
CA LEU A 85 -9.72 -2.84 4.82
C LEU A 85 -8.67 -2.20 5.73
N LEU A 86 -7.65 -1.62 5.11
CA LEU A 86 -6.61 -0.85 5.78
C LEU A 86 -7.17 0.45 6.37
N LEU A 87 -6.68 0.80 7.55
CA LEU A 87 -6.93 2.08 8.21
C LEU A 87 -5.59 2.72 8.60
N PRO A 88 -5.29 3.96 8.18
CA PRO A 88 -6.11 4.82 7.30
C PRO A 88 -6.37 4.22 5.92
N GLU A 89 -7.50 4.59 5.30
CA GLU A 89 -7.92 4.04 3.98
C GLU A 89 -6.87 4.28 2.89
N LYS A 90 -6.22 5.44 2.91
CA LYS A 90 -5.15 5.78 1.95
C LYS A 90 -3.83 5.14 2.39
N SER A 91 -3.82 3.81 2.37
CA SER A 91 -2.68 2.95 2.67
C SER A 91 -2.65 1.81 1.67
N VAL A 92 -1.45 1.28 1.40
CA VAL A 92 -1.26 0.20 0.45
C VAL A 92 -0.39 -0.89 1.07
N THR A 93 -0.73 -2.14 0.82
CA THR A 93 0.15 -3.30 1.02
C THR A 93 0.21 -4.08 -0.29
N ALA A 94 1.40 -4.50 -0.68
CA ALA A 94 1.57 -5.28 -1.90
C ALA A 94 2.73 -6.25 -1.80
N LEU A 95 2.65 -7.34 -2.57
CA LEU A 95 3.70 -8.33 -2.74
C LEU A 95 4.30 -8.20 -4.14
N ALA A 96 5.63 -8.23 -4.22
CA ALA A 96 6.38 -8.21 -5.47
C ALA A 96 7.35 -9.39 -5.51
N ALA A 97 7.39 -10.10 -6.64
CA ALA A 97 8.28 -11.25 -6.80
C ALA A 97 9.75 -10.81 -6.95
N ILE A 98 10.66 -11.60 -6.38
CA ILE A 98 12.10 -11.46 -6.58
C ILE A 98 12.56 -12.63 -7.44
N ARG A 99 13.39 -12.38 -8.46
CA ARG A 99 14.10 -13.43 -9.21
C ARG A 99 15.61 -13.25 -9.10
N THR A 100 16.32 -14.36 -9.18
CA THR A 100 17.76 -14.37 -9.47
C THR A 100 17.98 -14.15 -10.96
N LEU A 101 19.02 -13.39 -11.28
CA LEU A 101 19.49 -13.16 -12.63
C LEU A 101 20.62 -14.16 -12.88
N ASP A 102 20.42 -15.01 -13.88
CA ASP A 102 21.39 -16.01 -14.32
C ASP A 102 22.49 -15.38 -15.18
#